data_AF-A0A368VGA0-F1
#
_entry.id   AF-A0A368VGA0-F1
#
_cell.length_a   1.000
_cell.length_b   1.000
_cell.length_c   1.000
_cell.angle_alpha   90.00
_cell.angle_beta   90.00
_cell.angle_gamma   90.00
#
_symmetry.space_group_name_H-M   'P 1'
#
loop_
_entity.id
_entity.type
_entity.pdbx_description
1 polymer ?
#
loop_
_entity_poly.entity_id
_entity_poly.type
_entity_poly.pdbx_seq_one_letter_code
_entity_poly.pdbx_strand_id
1 'polypeptide(L)'
;MRPSSQALIEQIGTDYIDAKLKGFSYDHASHFVQIRYGDSNNNENDKVIIFRDCFSVSINTWLEGMNGTVPRKPDEMDFFFHEITIEDIEINGVQLYKCSMIIPMMDCHITCVTIENC
;
A
#
# COMPACT_ATOMS: atom_id res chain seq x y z
N MET A 1 -1.61 -16.10 -16.38
CA MET A 1 -2.96 -16.06 -15.79
C MET A 1 -2.89 -15.04 -14.67
N ARG A 2 -3.81 -14.06 -14.64
CA ARG A 2 -3.85 -13.06 -13.56
C ARG A 2 -4.17 -13.78 -12.23
N PRO A 3 -3.39 -13.61 -11.15
CA PRO A 3 -3.67 -14.27 -9.87
C PRO A 3 -4.98 -13.73 -9.27
N SER A 4 -5.68 -14.51 -8.45
CA SER A 4 -6.80 -13.97 -7.67
C SER A 4 -6.29 -13.01 -6.60
N SER A 5 -7.16 -12.11 -6.13
CA SER A 5 -6.83 -11.23 -5.01
C SER A 5 -6.40 -12.00 -3.76
N GLN A 6 -6.99 -13.17 -3.51
CA GLN A 6 -6.62 -14.03 -2.38
C GLN A 6 -5.21 -14.61 -2.53
N ALA A 7 -4.81 -15.04 -3.74
CA ALA A 7 -3.45 -15.50 -3.99
C ALA A 7 -2.43 -14.37 -3.83
N LEU A 8 -2.79 -13.12 -4.17
CA LEU A 8 -1.94 -11.95 -3.95
C LEU A 8 -1.78 -11.63 -2.46
N ILE A 9 -2.88 -11.67 -1.69
CA ILE A 9 -2.88 -11.49 -0.24
C ILE A 9 -1.93 -12.51 0.43
N GLU A 10 -2.03 -13.79 0.06
CA GLU A 10 -1.15 -14.85 0.56
C GLU A 10 0.33 -14.61 0.18
N GLN A 11 0.60 -14.12 -1.03
CA GLN A 11 1.97 -13.81 -1.48
C GLN A 11 2.58 -12.59 -0.77
N ILE A 12 1.78 -11.58 -0.49
CA ILE A 12 2.24 -10.36 0.21
C ILE A 12 2.42 -10.67 1.71
N GLY A 13 1.59 -11.59 2.24
CA GLY A 13 1.61 -12.06 3.62
C GLY A 13 1.03 -11.02 4.57
N THR A 14 -0.24 -10.66 4.36
CA THR A 14 -0.87 -9.44 4.90
C THR A 14 -1.76 -9.63 6.12
N ASP A 15 -1.84 -10.82 6.70
CA ASP A 15 -2.80 -11.13 7.77
C ASP A 15 -2.59 -10.28 9.05
N TYR A 16 -1.36 -9.79 9.25
CA TYR A 16 -1.00 -8.67 10.14
C TYR A 16 0.44 -8.24 9.85
N ILE A 17 0.66 -7.03 9.33
CA ILE A 17 2.01 -6.56 8.95
C ILE A 17 2.51 -5.58 10.02
N ASP A 18 3.25 -6.03 11.03
CA ASP A 18 4.04 -5.11 11.87
C ASP A 18 5.35 -4.75 11.15
N ALA A 19 5.22 -4.05 10.02
CA ALA A 19 6.35 -3.62 9.21
C ALA A 19 6.27 -2.13 8.92
N LYS A 20 7.43 -1.50 9.01
CA LYS A 20 7.59 -0.08 8.74
C LYS A 20 7.46 0.18 7.25
N LEU A 21 6.63 1.15 6.87
CA LEU A 21 6.67 1.77 5.55
C LEU A 21 7.97 2.55 5.42
N LYS A 22 8.84 2.11 4.51
CA LYS A 22 10.15 2.72 4.26
C LYS A 22 10.19 3.56 3.00
N GLY A 23 9.25 3.37 2.10
CA GLY A 23 9.14 4.17 0.89
C GLY A 23 7.78 4.03 0.24
N PHE A 24 7.25 5.15 -0.22
CA PHE A 24 6.07 5.22 -1.06
C PHE A 24 6.40 6.14 -2.23
N SER A 25 6.29 5.65 -3.45
CA SER A 25 6.46 6.48 -4.65
C SER A 25 5.29 6.28 -5.59
N TYR A 26 4.85 7.38 -6.19
CA TYR A 26 3.83 7.41 -7.22
C TYR A 26 4.36 8.21 -8.41
N ASP A 27 4.45 7.55 -9.56
CA ASP A 27 4.71 8.19 -10.85
C ASP A 27 3.41 8.26 -11.63
N HIS A 28 2.89 9.49 -11.75
CA HIS A 28 1.66 9.77 -12.48
C HIS A 28 1.82 9.54 -13.99
N ALA A 29 2.98 9.83 -14.57
CA ALA A 29 3.20 9.72 -16.01
C ALA A 29 3.24 8.26 -16.46
N SER A 30 3.78 7.37 -15.62
CA SER A 30 3.84 5.93 -15.90
C SER A 30 2.75 5.11 -15.22
N HIS A 31 1.78 5.76 -14.56
CA HIS A 31 0.70 5.09 -13.81
C HIS A 31 1.20 3.99 -12.85
N PHE A 32 2.28 4.30 -12.13
CA PHE A 32 3.06 3.34 -11.36
C PHE A 32 3.10 3.72 -9.89
N VAL A 33 2.83 2.77 -9.01
CA VAL A 33 3.02 2.94 -7.56
C VAL A 33 3.99 1.88 -7.07
N GLN A 34 4.92 2.29 -6.21
CA GLN A 34 5.80 1.38 -5.51
C GLN A 34 5.76 1.65 -4.02
N ILE A 35 5.64 0.56 -3.26
CA ILE A 35 5.60 0.56 -1.81
C ILE A 35 6.71 -0.34 -1.31
N ARG A 36 7.54 0.19 -0.41
CA ARG A 36 8.61 -0.55 0.26
C ARG A 36 8.32 -0.62 1.73
N TYR A 37 8.39 -1.83 2.28
CA TYR A 37 8.10 -2.08 3.69
C TYR A 37 8.98 -3.20 4.25
N GLY A 38 9.26 -3.15 5.54
CA GLY A 38 10.14 -4.15 6.16
C GLY A 38 10.35 -3.90 7.64
N ASP A 39 11.24 -4.69 8.24
CA ASP A 39 11.62 -4.52 9.65
C ASP A 39 12.25 -3.15 9.86
N SER A 40 11.78 -2.45 10.90
CA SER A 40 12.31 -1.16 11.37
C SER A 40 13.84 -1.10 11.48
N ASN A 41 14.50 -2.22 11.83
CA ASN A 41 15.93 -2.27 12.14
C ASN A 41 16.79 -2.89 11.02
N ASN A 42 16.19 -3.37 9.93
CA ASN A 42 16.93 -4.10 8.89
C ASN A 42 16.42 -3.75 7.49
N ASN A 43 17.30 -3.26 6.61
CA ASN A 43 16.98 -2.92 5.21
C ASN A 43 17.23 -4.08 4.23
N GLU A 44 17.88 -5.17 4.65
CA GLU A 44 18.26 -6.27 3.75
C GLU A 44 17.06 -7.15 3.36
N ASN A 45 15.96 -7.09 4.12
CA ASN A 45 14.76 -7.89 3.90
C ASN A 45 13.52 -7.04 3.58
N ASP A 46 13.72 -5.85 3.02
CA ASP A 46 12.61 -4.99 2.58
C ASP A 46 11.84 -5.69 1.45
N LYS A 47 10.53 -5.81 1.64
CA LYS A 47 9.60 -6.25 0.60
C LYS A 47 9.16 -5.05 -0.23
N VAL A 48 8.92 -5.28 -1.52
CA VAL A 48 8.43 -4.25 -2.43
C VAL A 48 7.14 -4.70 -3.10
N ILE A 49 6.06 -3.92 -2.92
CA ILE A 49 4.83 -4.07 -3.70
C ILE A 49 4.87 -3.08 -4.86
N ILE A 50 4.62 -3.59 -6.05
CA ILE A 50 4.57 -2.81 -7.29
C ILE A 50 3.16 -2.86 -7.85
N PHE A 51 2.59 -1.70 -8.15
CA PHE A 51 1.32 -1.54 -8.83
C PHE A 51 1.57 -0.92 -10.20
N ARG A 52 1.10 -1.57 -11.27
CA ARG A 52 1.25 -1.10 -12.65
C ARG A 52 -0.11 -0.84 -13.29
N ASP A 53 -0.12 0.09 -14.24
CA ASP A 53 -1.31 0.50 -14.98
C ASP A 53 -2.41 0.95 -14.01
N CYS A 54 -2.05 1.84 -13.09
CA CYS A 54 -2.94 2.37 -12.07
C CYS A 54 -3.91 3.42 -12.66
N PHE A 55 -5.21 3.15 -12.51
CA PHE A 55 -6.28 4.05 -12.92
C PHE A 55 -6.57 5.11 -11.86
N SER A 56 -6.42 4.77 -10.58
CA SER A 56 -6.62 5.71 -9.48
C SER A 56 -5.67 5.42 -8.33
N VAL A 57 -5.19 6.49 -7.70
CA VAL A 57 -4.37 6.47 -6.49
C VAL A 57 -4.88 7.60 -5.60
N SER A 58 -5.37 7.25 -4.41
CA SER A 58 -5.84 8.20 -3.40
C SER A 58 -5.06 7.97 -2.12
N ILE A 59 -4.45 9.03 -1.61
CA ILE A 59 -3.67 9.01 -0.37
C ILE A 59 -4.24 10.09 0.52
N ASN A 60 -4.88 9.68 1.62
CA ASN A 60 -5.47 10.59 2.58
C ASN A 60 -4.66 10.50 3.87
N THR A 61 -4.04 11.61 4.27
CA THR A 61 -3.33 11.72 5.54
C THR A 61 -4.22 12.39 6.57
N TRP A 62 -4.40 11.77 7.73
CA TRP A 62 -5.32 12.23 8.79
C TRP A 62 -4.54 12.52 10.07
N LEU A 63 -4.66 13.74 10.58
CA LEU A 63 -4.22 14.09 11.95
C LEU A 63 -5.40 14.13 12.93
N GLU A 64 -6.63 14.04 12.42
CA GLU A 64 -7.85 14.16 13.21
C GLU A 64 -8.02 12.94 14.12
N GLY A 65 -8.17 13.20 15.43
CA GLY A 65 -8.41 12.15 16.43
C GLY A 65 -7.15 11.59 17.13
N MET A 66 -5.95 12.09 16.81
CA MET A 66 -4.76 11.73 17.59
C MET A 66 -4.81 12.33 19.01
N ASN A 67 -4.79 11.45 20.01
CA ASN A 67 -4.50 11.82 21.40
C ASN A 67 -3.00 11.63 21.65
N GLY A 68 -2.28 12.71 22.00
CA GLY A 68 -0.85 12.67 22.30
C GLY A 68 -0.04 13.67 21.45
N THR A 69 1.24 13.37 21.24
CA THR A 69 2.13 14.23 20.46
C THR A 69 1.79 14.12 18.97
N VAL A 70 1.21 15.19 18.42
CA VAL A 70 0.96 15.32 16.98
C VAL A 70 2.31 15.61 16.28
N PRO A 71 2.70 14.84 15.26
CA PRO A 71 3.92 15.11 14.51
C PRO A 71 3.81 16.46 13.79
N ARG A 72 4.87 17.25 13.81
CA ARG A 72 4.92 18.54 13.11
C ARG A 72 5.18 18.36 11.62
N LYS A 73 5.76 17.23 11.24
CA LYS A 73 6.05 16.84 9.86
C LYS A 73 5.86 15.32 9.69
N PRO A 74 5.50 14.85 8.48
CA PRO A 74 5.28 13.41 8.23
C PRO A 74 6.48 12.51 8.57
N ASP A 75 7.71 13.02 8.50
CA ASP A 75 8.95 12.30 8.78
C ASP A 75 9.30 12.19 10.28
N GLU A 76 8.53 12.83 11.16
CA GLU A 76 8.70 12.73 12.61
C GLU A 76 8.01 11.50 13.21
N MET A 77 7.33 10.68 12.39
CA MET A 77 6.73 9.42 12.81
C MET A 77 7.05 8.29 11.85
N ASP A 78 7.25 7.12 12.41
CA ASP A 78 7.34 5.89 11.66
C ASP A 78 5.92 5.41 11.31
N PHE A 79 5.68 5.18 10.02
CA PHE A 79 4.45 4.60 9.52
C PHE A 79 4.57 3.08 9.53
N PHE A 80 3.57 2.40 10.06
CA PHE A 80 3.51 0.94 10.07
C PHE A 80 2.29 0.48 9.29
N PHE A 81 2.42 -0.57 8.51
CA PHE A 81 1.25 -1.20 7.92
C PHE A 81 0.37 -1.78 9.04
N HIS A 82 -0.94 -1.78 8.84
CA HIS A 82 -1.85 -2.43 9.78
C HIS A 82 -2.67 -3.47 9.04
N GLU A 83 -3.27 -3.06 7.92
CA GLU A 83 -4.10 -3.92 7.10
C GLU A 83 -3.89 -3.60 5.63
N ILE A 84 -3.84 -4.65 4.80
CA ILE A 84 -3.87 -4.56 3.34
C ILE A 84 -5.00 -5.47 2.86
N THR A 85 -5.97 -4.88 2.18
CA THR A 85 -7.09 -5.58 1.56
C THR A 85 -6.98 -5.46 0.05
N ILE A 86 -7.11 -6.57 -0.66
CA ILE A 86 -7.12 -6.61 -2.13
C ILE A 86 -8.42 -7.26 -2.59
N GLU A 87 -9.13 -6.59 -3.47
CA GLU A 87 -10.39 -7.04 -4.06
C GLU A 87 -10.26 -7.11 -5.58
N ASP A 88 -10.76 -8.19 -6.18
CA ASP A 88 -11.00 -8.24 -7.62
C ASP A 88 -12.28 -7.45 -7.94
N ILE A 89 -12.17 -6.46 -8.82
CA ILE A 89 -13.29 -5.63 -9.26
C ILE A 89 -13.36 -5.59 -10.79
N GLU A 90 -14.54 -5.31 -11.33
CA GLU A 90 -14.74 -5.07 -12.76
C GLU A 90 -15.36 -3.67 -12.96
N ILE A 91 -14.71 -2.84 -13.78
CA ILE A 91 -15.21 -1.52 -14.15
C ILE A 91 -15.27 -1.47 -15.67
N ASN A 92 -16.47 -1.28 -16.22
CA ASN A 92 -16.70 -1.18 -17.67
C ASN A 92 -16.08 -2.35 -18.47
N GLY A 93 -16.14 -3.58 -17.96
CA GLY A 93 -15.58 -4.78 -18.61
C GLY A 93 -14.07 -4.96 -18.43
N VAL A 94 -13.38 -4.07 -17.70
CA VAL A 94 -11.97 -4.20 -17.36
C VAL A 94 -11.83 -4.79 -15.97
N GLN A 95 -11.17 -5.93 -15.86
CA GLN A 95 -10.81 -6.53 -14.57
C GLN A 95 -9.66 -5.74 -13.95
N LEU A 96 -9.82 -5.32 -12.70
CA LEU A 96 -8.86 -4.49 -11.94
C LEU A 96 -8.74 -5.02 -10.52
N TYR A 97 -7.64 -4.69 -9.84
CA TYR A 97 -7.51 -4.86 -8.41
C TYR A 97 -7.81 -3.55 -7.73
N LYS A 98 -8.60 -3.60 -6.65
CA LYS A 98 -8.74 -2.51 -5.71
C LYS A 98 -7.98 -2.89 -4.44
N CYS A 99 -6.90 -2.16 -4.19
CA CYS A 99 -6.08 -2.29 -2.99
C CYS A 99 -6.44 -1.16 -2.02
N SER A 100 -6.74 -1.51 -0.78
CA SER A 100 -6.96 -0.58 0.33
C SER A 100 -5.95 -0.90 1.42
N MET A 101 -5.21 0.11 1.85
CA MET A 101 -4.17 -0.03 2.87
C MET A 101 -4.44 0.95 4.00
N ILE A 102 -4.49 0.40 5.21
CA ILE A 102 -4.64 1.16 6.44
C ILE A 102 -3.26 1.23 7.10
N ILE A 103 -2.76 2.45 7.20
CA ILE A 103 -1.55 2.81 7.92
C ILE A 103 -1.99 3.83 8.98
N PRO A 104 -1.49 3.80 10.23
CA PRO A 104 -1.84 4.83 11.21
C PRO A 104 -1.64 6.23 10.62
N MET A 105 -2.69 7.06 10.67
CA MET A 105 -2.74 8.42 10.12
C MET A 105 -2.73 8.52 8.59
N MET A 106 -2.86 7.42 7.85
CA MET A 106 -2.90 7.43 6.39
C MET A 106 -3.73 6.28 5.82
N ASP A 107 -4.72 6.62 4.98
CA ASP A 107 -5.39 5.63 4.15
C ASP A 107 -4.90 5.74 2.71
N CYS A 108 -4.55 4.60 2.12
CA CYS A 108 -4.16 4.52 0.73
C CYS A 108 -5.10 3.60 -0.04
N HIS A 109 -5.64 4.10 -1.15
CA HIS A 109 -6.51 3.35 -2.05
C HIS A 109 -5.90 3.39 -3.45
N ILE A 110 -5.66 2.22 -4.04
CA ILE A 110 -5.05 2.07 -5.36
C ILE A 110 -5.93 1.15 -6.21
N THR A 111 -6.26 1.59 -7.42
CA THR A 111 -6.92 0.74 -8.42
C THR A 111 -6.02 0.54 -9.62
N CYS A 112 -5.70 -0.71 -9.96
CA CYS A 112 -4.68 -1.04 -10.96
C CYS A 112 -4.96 -2.36 -11.68
N VAL A 113 -4.30 -2.60 -12.81
CA VAL A 113 -4.42 -3.87 -13.55
C VAL A 113 -3.57 -4.96 -12.92
N THR A 114 -2.40 -4.60 -12.41
CA THR A 114 -1.37 -5.54 -12.00
C THR A 114 -0.79 -5.16 -10.64
N ILE A 115 -0.65 -6.16 -9.77
CA ILE A 115 0.04 -6.09 -8.48
C ILE A 115 1.12 -7.18 -8.47
N GLU A 116 2.35 -6.80 -8.10
CA GLU A 116 3.52 -7.68 -8.01
C GLU A 116 4.20 -7.50 -6.65
N ASN A 117 4.73 -8.59 -6.07
CA ASN A 117 5.60 -8.55 -4.89
C ASN A 117 7.03 -8.93 -5.33
N CYS A 118 8.02 -8.12 -4.98
CA CYS A 118 9.44 -8.26 -5.36
C CYS A 118 10.35 -8.33 -4.14
#